data_AF-A0A365CZD5-F1
#
_entry.id   AF-A0A365CZD5-F1
#
_cell.length_a   1.000
_cell.length_b   1.000
_cell.length_c   1.000
_cell.angle_alpha   90.00
_cell.angle_beta   90.00
_cell.angle_gamma   90.00
#
_symmetry.space_group_name_H-M   'P 1'
#
loop_
_entity.id
_entity.type
_entity.pdbx_description
1 polymer ?
#
loop_
_entity_poly.entity_id
_entity_poly.type
_entity_poly.pdbx_seq_one_letter_code
_entity_poly.pdbx_strand_id
1 'polypeptide(L)'
;MTRTRSLASGFLTFSAAAVLALTSAGGASATPAPSDGTSNPSVASISVDAGGAADYWTPERMQSALPGDTLAGKALERGNRSSLAVVEKGKPSTTKGTKGKPTIAKSENPVAHIGKVFFTMGTTNYVCSGNAVSSANGSTVATAGHCVNESGAYATNFVFVPAYDNGAAPYGKWTAKALYAPTQWVSTGDMTYDTGFAVMNPLNGQKLTDVVGGSGTAFNQARGLTYTAYGYPQASPFDGTSLWSCTGTASNDPNNPQFGTQGIPCDMTGGSSGGPWFIGIGSDGLQNSINSYGYNGSAVMYGPYWGSVIEATYTNAAKS
;
A
#
# COMPACT_ATOMS: atom_id res chain seq x y z
N MET A 1 31.37 -58.60 81.13
CA MET A 1 30.45 -59.73 81.38
C MET A 1 29.33 -59.67 80.36
N THR A 2 28.98 -60.84 79.81
CA THR A 2 27.72 -61.19 79.08
C THR A 2 27.41 -60.41 77.80
N ARG A 3 27.47 -61.04 76.60
CA ARG A 3 26.41 -61.88 75.97
C ARG A 3 25.17 -61.01 75.63
N THR A 4 24.50 -61.05 74.48
CA THR A 4 24.30 -62.08 73.45
C THR A 4 23.30 -61.55 72.40
N ARG A 5 23.41 -62.03 71.15
CA ARG A 5 22.38 -62.66 70.27
C ARG A 5 20.99 -61.99 70.18
N SER A 6 20.51 -61.62 68.99
CA SER A 6 20.11 -62.45 67.83
C SER A 6 18.83 -63.27 68.04
N LEU A 7 18.07 -63.38 66.94
CA LEU A 7 16.96 -64.30 66.61
C LEU A 7 15.56 -63.80 67.04
N ALA A 8 14.68 -63.44 66.10
CA ALA A 8 14.00 -64.24 65.06
C ALA A 8 12.70 -64.88 65.55
N SER A 9 11.79 -65.13 64.58
CA SER A 9 10.48 -65.79 64.67
C SER A 9 9.34 -64.82 64.96
N GLY A 10 8.18 -64.86 64.32
CA GLY A 10 7.60 -65.78 63.33
C GLY A 10 6.29 -65.12 62.84
N PHE A 11 5.95 -65.28 61.57
CA PHE A 11 4.89 -66.17 61.09
C PHE A 11 3.44 -65.61 61.10
N LEU A 12 2.86 -65.69 59.89
CA LEU A 12 1.47 -66.02 59.55
C LEU A 12 0.37 -64.95 59.68
N THR A 13 0.05 -64.40 58.50
CA THR A 13 -1.29 -64.32 57.85
C THR A 13 -2.45 -63.67 58.58
N PHE A 14 -3.05 -62.66 57.95
CA PHE A 14 -4.47 -62.69 57.59
C PHE A 14 -4.75 -61.69 56.46
N SER A 15 -5.46 -62.18 55.43
CA SER A 15 -5.92 -61.42 54.27
C SER A 15 -6.91 -60.33 54.66
N ALA A 16 -6.76 -59.14 54.10
CA ALA A 16 -7.83 -58.15 53.98
C ALA A 16 -7.69 -57.45 52.62
N ALA A 17 -8.64 -57.74 51.74
CA ALA A 17 -8.80 -57.05 50.46
C ALA A 17 -9.17 -55.59 50.72
N ALA A 18 -8.27 -54.67 50.37
CA ALA A 18 -8.55 -53.25 50.33
C ALA A 18 -8.91 -52.85 48.89
N VAL A 19 -10.18 -52.47 48.71
CA VAL A 19 -10.71 -51.82 47.51
C VAL A 19 -9.98 -50.47 47.34
N LEU A 20 -9.11 -50.36 46.34
CA LEU A 20 -8.59 -49.06 45.90
C LEU A 20 -9.69 -48.34 45.12
N ALA A 21 -10.30 -47.33 45.74
CA ALA A 21 -11.01 -46.29 45.03
C ALA A 21 -9.98 -45.45 44.27
N LEU A 22 -9.86 -45.67 42.95
CA LEU A 22 -9.15 -44.74 42.07
C LEU A 22 -10.01 -43.46 41.96
N THR A 23 -9.60 -42.42 42.67
CA THR A 23 -10.00 -41.05 42.34
C THR A 23 -9.39 -40.69 40.99
N SER A 24 -10.20 -40.72 39.93
CA SER A 24 -9.85 -40.09 38.66
C SER A 24 -9.73 -38.58 38.90
N ALA A 25 -8.51 -38.09 39.06
CA ALA A 25 -8.21 -36.69 38.82
C ALA A 25 -8.48 -36.44 37.33
N GLY A 26 -9.68 -35.96 37.02
CA GLY A 26 -10.01 -35.44 35.71
C GLY A 26 -9.03 -34.32 35.39
N GLY A 27 -8.08 -34.58 34.50
CA GLY A 27 -7.30 -33.52 33.88
C GLY A 27 -8.27 -32.63 33.14
N ALA A 28 -8.58 -31.48 33.72
CA ALA A 28 -9.24 -30.40 33.01
C ALA A 28 -8.28 -29.95 31.91
N SER A 29 -8.44 -30.53 30.72
CA SER A 29 -7.91 -29.93 29.50
C SER A 29 -8.71 -28.65 29.33
N ALA A 30 -8.10 -27.52 29.69
CA ALA A 30 -8.63 -26.22 29.35
C ALA A 30 -8.83 -26.18 27.83
N THR A 31 -10.08 -26.22 27.41
CA THR A 31 -10.46 -25.95 26.02
C THR A 31 -9.90 -24.56 25.70
N PRO A 32 -9.22 -24.36 24.56
CA PRO A 32 -8.84 -23.02 24.15
C PRO A 32 -10.09 -22.14 24.18
N ALA A 33 -10.03 -21.03 24.91
CA ALA A 33 -11.09 -20.03 24.85
C ALA A 33 -11.34 -19.68 23.37
N PRO A 34 -12.60 -19.51 22.95
CA PRO A 34 -12.87 -18.99 21.62
C PRO A 34 -12.12 -17.65 21.52
N SER A 35 -11.25 -17.53 20.52
CA SER A 35 -10.62 -16.26 20.20
C SER A 35 -11.71 -15.21 20.05
N ASP A 36 -11.70 -14.19 20.90
CA ASP A 36 -12.54 -13.01 20.73
C ASP A 36 -12.33 -12.50 19.31
N GLY A 37 -13.39 -12.59 18.51
CA GLY A 37 -13.44 -12.24 17.09
C GLY A 37 -13.31 -10.75 16.86
N THR A 38 -12.19 -10.16 17.29
CA THR A 38 -11.71 -8.90 16.75
C THR A 38 -10.85 -9.26 15.55
N SER A 39 -11.47 -9.25 14.37
CA SER A 39 -10.80 -9.41 13.09
C SER A 39 -9.80 -8.26 12.89
N ASN A 40 -8.56 -8.44 13.36
CA ASN A 40 -7.45 -7.62 12.91
C ASN A 40 -7.44 -7.71 11.37
N PRO A 41 -7.51 -6.59 10.64
CA PRO A 41 -7.53 -6.62 9.19
C PRO A 41 -6.25 -7.30 8.70
N SER A 42 -6.41 -8.30 7.84
CA SER A 42 -5.30 -9.09 7.31
C SER A 42 -4.43 -8.22 6.40
N VAL A 43 -3.13 -8.17 6.68
CA VAL A 43 -2.12 -7.44 5.89
C VAL A 43 -1.26 -8.43 5.12
N ALA A 44 -1.04 -8.18 3.82
CA ALA A 44 -0.13 -8.97 3.00
C ALA A 44 1.18 -8.18 2.77
N SER A 45 2.32 -8.88 2.80
CA SER A 45 3.63 -8.27 2.59
C SER A 45 4.63 -9.22 1.95
N ILE A 46 5.66 -8.66 1.30
CA ILE A 46 6.81 -9.39 0.76
C ILE A 46 8.10 -8.58 0.95
N SER A 47 9.22 -9.28 1.14
CA SER A 47 10.57 -8.69 1.03
C SER A 47 11.04 -8.75 -0.42
N VAL A 48 11.56 -7.63 -0.94
CA VAL A 48 12.05 -7.53 -2.32
C VAL A 48 13.59 -7.46 -2.34
N ASP A 49 14.21 -8.11 -3.32
CA ASP A 49 15.66 -7.97 -3.53
C ASP A 49 15.98 -6.59 -4.09
N ALA A 50 16.84 -5.87 -3.39
CA ALA A 50 17.24 -4.50 -3.73
C ALA A 50 18.50 -4.44 -4.61
N GLY A 51 19.20 -5.58 -4.79
CA GLY A 51 20.45 -5.65 -5.55
C GLY A 51 20.30 -5.14 -6.98
N GLY A 52 21.02 -4.08 -7.33
CA GLY A 52 21.06 -3.54 -8.69
C GLY A 52 19.83 -2.76 -9.15
N ALA A 53 18.78 -2.62 -8.34
CA ALA A 53 17.57 -1.88 -8.73
C ALA A 53 17.85 -0.38 -9.00
N ALA A 54 18.78 0.24 -8.26
CA ALA A 54 19.17 1.62 -8.50
C ALA A 54 19.89 1.78 -9.86
N ASP A 55 20.80 0.88 -10.20
CA ASP A 55 21.56 0.91 -11.46
C ASP A 55 20.72 0.45 -12.65
N TYR A 56 19.72 -0.39 -12.40
CA TYR A 56 18.73 -0.79 -13.39
C TYR A 56 18.01 0.43 -14.00
N TRP A 57 17.66 1.44 -13.19
CA TRP A 57 16.97 2.64 -13.66
C TRP A 57 17.93 3.70 -14.22
N THR A 58 18.15 3.62 -15.54
CA THR A 58 18.79 4.68 -16.34
C THR A 58 17.75 5.77 -16.70
N PRO A 59 18.20 7.00 -17.07
CA PRO A 59 17.29 8.05 -17.53
C PRO A 59 16.36 7.60 -18.66
N GLU A 60 16.86 6.81 -19.61
CA GLU A 60 16.09 6.30 -20.75
C GLU A 60 14.99 5.34 -20.28
N ARG A 61 15.30 4.42 -19.34
CA ARG A 61 14.30 3.50 -18.79
C ARG A 61 13.24 4.25 -18.00
N MET A 62 13.64 5.24 -17.21
CA MET A 62 12.71 6.10 -16.46
C MET A 62 11.76 6.85 -17.39
N GLN A 63 12.27 7.43 -18.48
CA GLN A 63 11.46 8.18 -19.44
C GLN A 63 10.50 7.27 -20.24
N SER A 64 10.92 6.04 -20.53
CA SER A 64 10.12 5.07 -21.32
C SER A 64 9.08 4.28 -20.53
N ALA A 65 9.07 4.37 -19.19
CA ALA A 65 8.20 3.56 -18.35
C ALA A 65 6.71 3.93 -18.51
N LEU A 66 5.82 2.94 -18.42
CA LEU A 66 4.40 3.12 -18.69
C LEU A 66 3.64 3.69 -17.48
N PRO A 67 2.67 4.57 -17.69
CA PRO A 67 1.75 4.99 -16.63
C PRO A 67 1.05 3.81 -15.90
N GLY A 68 1.03 3.85 -14.56
CA GLY A 68 0.41 2.83 -13.71
C GLY A 68 -1.12 2.77 -13.76
N ASP A 69 -1.80 3.76 -14.33
CA ASP A 69 -3.25 3.75 -14.54
C ASP A 69 -3.73 2.59 -15.42
N THR A 70 -2.86 2.06 -16.28
CA THR A 70 -3.11 0.82 -17.03
C THR A 70 -3.34 -0.39 -16.12
N LEU A 71 -2.77 -0.38 -14.91
CA LEU A 71 -2.99 -1.39 -13.86
C LEU A 71 -4.29 -1.08 -13.10
N ALA A 72 -4.51 0.19 -12.73
CA ALA A 72 -5.74 0.64 -12.09
C ALA A 72 -6.99 0.35 -12.96
N GLY A 73 -6.91 0.56 -14.28
CA GLY A 73 -7.97 0.24 -15.22
C GLY A 73 -8.30 -1.25 -15.27
N LYS A 74 -7.29 -2.13 -15.23
CA LYS A 74 -7.48 -3.58 -15.14
C LYS A 74 -8.13 -3.97 -13.81
N ALA A 75 -7.74 -3.33 -12.71
CA ALA A 75 -8.37 -3.54 -11.40
C ALA A 75 -9.84 -3.09 -11.38
N LEU A 76 -10.13 -1.91 -11.95
CA LEU A 76 -11.50 -1.41 -12.10
C LEU A 76 -12.37 -2.35 -12.94
N GLU A 77 -11.84 -2.88 -14.05
CA GLU A 77 -12.54 -3.88 -14.86
C GLU A 77 -12.82 -5.17 -14.09
N ARG A 78 -11.90 -5.66 -13.25
CA ARG A 78 -12.13 -6.85 -12.43
C ARG A 78 -13.26 -6.64 -11.43
N GLY A 79 -13.34 -5.45 -10.83
CA GLY A 79 -14.42 -5.09 -9.90
C GLY A 79 -15.81 -4.95 -10.56
N ASN A 80 -15.87 -4.75 -11.89
CA ASN A 80 -17.09 -4.40 -12.60
C ASN A 80 -17.73 -5.56 -13.41
N ARG A 81 -17.24 -6.80 -13.29
CA ARG A 81 -17.71 -7.96 -14.09
C ARG A 81 -18.82 -8.77 -13.41
N SER A 82 -20.06 -8.27 -13.52
CA SER A 82 -21.20 -9.10 -13.96
C SER A 82 -21.34 -8.95 -15.50
N SER A 83 -21.80 -9.98 -16.22
CA SER A 83 -21.64 -10.22 -17.68
C SER A 83 -22.24 -9.15 -18.61
N LEU A 84 -21.98 -9.08 -19.94
CA LEU A 84 -20.84 -9.27 -20.87
C LEU A 84 -21.26 -8.46 -22.14
N ALA A 85 -20.37 -7.71 -22.78
CA ALA A 85 -20.63 -7.20 -24.14
C ALA A 85 -19.39 -7.33 -25.04
N VAL A 86 -19.63 -7.86 -26.24
CA VAL A 86 -18.67 -8.07 -27.33
C VAL A 86 -18.43 -6.73 -28.03
N VAL A 87 -17.18 -6.40 -28.34
CA VAL A 87 -16.82 -5.20 -29.13
C VAL A 87 -16.38 -5.61 -30.54
N GLU A 88 -17.08 -5.10 -31.55
CA GLU A 88 -16.74 -5.25 -32.98
C GLU A 88 -15.58 -4.31 -33.41
N LYS A 89 -14.80 -4.72 -34.41
CA LYS A 89 -13.66 -3.95 -34.96
C LYS A 89 -14.06 -3.12 -36.19
N GLY A 90 -13.83 -1.80 -36.14
CA GLY A 90 -13.97 -0.85 -37.26
C GLY A 90 -12.65 -0.43 -37.91
N LYS A 91 -12.70 0.17 -39.12
CA LYS A 91 -11.52 0.64 -39.89
C LYS A 91 -10.92 1.96 -39.34
N PRO A 92 -9.59 2.19 -39.48
CA PRO A 92 -8.94 3.40 -38.97
C PRO A 92 -9.34 4.71 -39.68
N SER A 93 -9.46 5.82 -38.92
CA SER A 93 -9.58 7.19 -39.43
C SER A 93 -8.79 8.20 -38.56
N THR A 94 -8.59 9.44 -39.05
CA THR A 94 -7.83 10.51 -38.36
C THR A 94 -8.62 11.83 -38.26
N THR A 95 -8.31 12.66 -37.25
CA THR A 95 -8.95 13.96 -36.94
C THR A 95 -7.94 15.07 -36.61
N LYS A 96 -8.30 16.33 -36.89
CA LYS A 96 -7.46 17.53 -36.64
C LYS A 96 -7.47 17.97 -35.16
N GLY A 97 -6.33 18.48 -34.69
CA GLY A 97 -6.13 18.93 -33.30
C GLY A 97 -6.85 20.24 -32.93
N THR A 98 -7.20 20.37 -31.66
CA THR A 98 -7.90 21.52 -31.05
C THR A 98 -7.03 22.18 -29.96
N LYS A 99 -7.32 23.45 -29.61
CA LYS A 99 -6.66 24.17 -28.50
C LYS A 99 -7.18 23.61 -27.16
N GLY A 100 -6.26 23.27 -26.26
CA GLY A 100 -6.58 22.63 -24.97
C GLY A 100 -7.46 23.49 -24.06
N LYS A 101 -8.32 22.84 -23.28
CA LYS A 101 -8.93 23.45 -22.08
C LYS A 101 -7.81 23.81 -21.08
N PRO A 102 -7.95 24.90 -20.30
CA PRO A 102 -7.06 25.12 -19.17
C PRO A 102 -7.10 23.86 -18.28
N THR A 103 -5.92 23.35 -17.94
CA THR A 103 -5.80 22.18 -17.06
C THR A 103 -6.24 22.54 -15.64
N ILE A 104 -6.93 21.61 -14.97
CA ILE A 104 -7.31 21.77 -13.55
C ILE A 104 -6.05 21.66 -12.68
N ALA A 105 -5.16 20.75 -13.05
CA ALA A 105 -3.90 20.54 -12.39
C ALA A 105 -2.99 21.78 -12.51
N LYS A 106 -2.30 22.10 -11.43
CA LYS A 106 -1.34 23.19 -11.35
C LYS A 106 0.07 22.63 -11.29
N SER A 107 0.99 23.24 -12.02
CA SER A 107 2.41 22.91 -11.91
C SER A 107 2.93 23.38 -10.56
N GLU A 108 3.75 22.54 -9.92
CA GLU A 108 4.29 22.78 -8.58
C GLU A 108 5.81 22.65 -8.59
N ASN A 109 6.46 23.34 -7.65
CA ASN A 109 7.87 23.08 -7.37
C ASN A 109 8.03 21.72 -6.68
N PRO A 110 9.16 21.01 -6.87
CA PRO A 110 9.40 19.75 -6.18
C PRO A 110 9.31 19.89 -4.65
N VAL A 111 8.57 18.99 -4.01
CA VAL A 111 8.43 18.90 -2.55
C VAL A 111 9.27 17.73 -2.06
N ALA A 112 10.13 17.94 -1.06
CA ALA A 112 11.14 16.97 -0.64
C ALA A 112 10.56 15.57 -0.34
N HIS A 113 9.46 15.49 0.39
CA HIS A 113 8.84 14.22 0.76
C HIS A 113 7.95 13.62 -0.33
N ILE A 114 7.63 14.34 -1.42
CA ILE A 114 6.83 13.83 -2.54
C ILE A 114 7.76 13.42 -3.69
N GLY A 115 7.57 12.23 -4.24
CA GLY A 115 8.49 11.69 -5.23
C GLY A 115 7.82 10.87 -6.31
N LYS A 116 8.59 10.66 -7.38
CA LYS A 116 8.21 9.79 -8.49
C LYS A 116 8.63 8.36 -8.17
N VAL A 117 7.76 7.41 -8.51
CA VAL A 117 7.99 5.98 -8.29
C VAL A 117 8.23 5.30 -9.63
N PHE A 118 9.25 4.45 -9.68
CA PHE A 118 9.56 3.60 -10.82
C PHE A 118 9.58 2.15 -10.36
N PHE A 119 8.94 1.25 -11.10
CA PHE A 119 8.87 -0.16 -10.71
C PHE A 119 8.68 -1.07 -11.91
N THR A 120 8.99 -2.34 -11.73
CA THR A 120 8.75 -3.39 -12.72
C THR A 120 7.62 -4.28 -12.21
N MET A 121 6.71 -4.65 -13.10
CA MET A 121 5.67 -5.63 -12.80
C MET A 121 5.60 -6.65 -13.93
N GLY A 122 5.89 -7.90 -13.60
CA GLY A 122 6.26 -8.91 -14.59
C GLY A 122 7.52 -8.48 -15.34
N THR A 123 7.40 -8.24 -16.64
CA THR A 123 8.49 -7.78 -17.51
C THR A 123 8.37 -6.32 -17.92
N THR A 124 7.33 -5.63 -17.46
CA THR A 124 7.00 -4.26 -17.89
C THR A 124 7.38 -3.25 -16.83
N ASN A 125 7.96 -2.14 -17.28
CA ASN A 125 8.35 -1.02 -16.43
C ASN A 125 7.25 0.02 -16.37
N TYR A 126 6.92 0.46 -15.16
CA TYR A 126 5.84 1.39 -14.87
C TYR A 126 6.32 2.58 -14.03
N VAL A 127 5.53 3.64 -14.08
CA VAL A 127 5.66 4.82 -13.23
C VAL A 127 4.42 5.06 -12.39
N CYS A 128 4.66 5.53 -11.17
CA CYS A 128 3.68 6.06 -10.25
C CYS A 128 4.26 7.29 -9.54
N SER A 129 3.56 7.73 -8.51
CA SER A 129 3.97 8.73 -7.54
C SER A 129 3.89 8.14 -6.13
N GLY A 130 4.52 8.80 -5.17
CA GLY A 130 4.45 8.41 -3.77
C GLY A 130 4.84 9.55 -2.84
N ASN A 131 4.69 9.31 -1.55
CA ASN A 131 5.03 10.27 -0.50
C ASN A 131 5.73 9.58 0.67
N ALA A 132 6.85 10.13 1.11
CA ALA A 132 7.49 9.73 2.35
C ALA A 132 6.59 10.15 3.54
N VAL A 133 6.20 9.18 4.35
CA VAL A 133 5.35 9.40 5.52
C VAL A 133 6.14 9.19 6.80
N SER A 134 5.85 9.99 7.81
CA SER A 134 6.40 9.80 9.16
C SER A 134 6.12 8.38 9.64
N SER A 135 7.15 7.67 10.12
CA SER A 135 7.05 6.28 10.56
C SER A 135 8.13 5.94 11.59
N ALA A 136 7.92 4.91 12.41
CA ALA A 136 8.90 4.51 13.43
C ALA A 136 10.23 4.02 12.81
N ASN A 137 10.17 3.40 11.64
CA ASN A 137 11.37 2.98 10.89
C ASN A 137 12.01 4.12 10.07
N GLY A 138 11.36 5.28 9.94
CA GLY A 138 11.82 6.43 9.16
C GLY A 138 12.00 6.16 7.66
N SER A 139 11.36 5.12 7.13
CA SER A 139 11.65 4.60 5.79
C SER A 139 10.40 4.23 4.98
N THR A 140 9.22 4.70 5.37
CA THR A 140 7.96 4.31 4.74
C THR A 140 7.50 5.33 3.69
N VAL A 141 7.12 4.84 2.51
CA VAL A 141 6.49 5.60 1.43
C VAL A 141 5.06 5.10 1.23
N ALA A 142 4.08 5.99 1.26
CA ALA A 142 2.71 5.72 0.86
C ALA A 142 2.55 5.88 -0.67
N THR A 143 1.85 4.93 -1.30
CA THR A 143 1.53 4.93 -2.74
C THR A 143 0.22 4.16 -2.97
N ALA A 144 -0.18 3.92 -4.23
CA ALA A 144 -1.37 3.11 -4.54
C ALA A 144 -1.04 1.61 -4.41
N GLY A 145 -2.05 0.80 -4.13
CA GLY A 145 -1.93 -0.65 -4.12
C GLY A 145 -1.44 -1.18 -5.46
N HIS A 146 -2.01 -0.69 -6.57
CA HIS A 146 -1.61 -1.08 -7.93
C HIS A 146 -0.18 -0.67 -8.31
N CYS A 147 0.43 0.25 -7.57
CA CYS A 147 1.84 0.61 -7.76
C CYS A 147 2.81 -0.35 -7.05
N VAL A 148 2.31 -1.19 -6.13
CA VAL A 148 3.12 -2.18 -5.39
C VAL A 148 2.74 -3.63 -5.69
N ASN A 149 1.51 -3.89 -6.13
CA ASN A 149 0.99 -5.23 -6.37
C ASN A 149 -0.14 -5.23 -7.41
N GLU A 150 -0.14 -6.22 -8.30
CA GLU A 150 -1.24 -6.51 -9.21
C GLU A 150 -1.59 -7.99 -9.13
N SER A 151 -2.81 -8.29 -8.68
CA SER A 151 -3.36 -9.67 -8.65
C SER A 151 -2.43 -10.69 -7.97
N GLY A 152 -1.83 -10.31 -6.83
CA GLY A 152 -0.94 -11.18 -6.07
C GLY A 152 0.54 -11.10 -6.48
N ALA A 153 0.85 -10.54 -7.65
CA ALA A 153 2.23 -10.31 -8.09
C ALA A 153 2.73 -8.95 -7.59
N TYR A 154 3.74 -8.96 -6.72
CA TYR A 154 4.37 -7.74 -6.24
C TYR A 154 5.34 -7.15 -7.25
N ALA A 155 5.48 -5.83 -7.19
CA ALA A 155 6.45 -5.09 -7.96
C ALA A 155 7.89 -5.49 -7.60
N THR A 156 8.75 -5.53 -8.60
CA THR A 156 10.21 -5.66 -8.46
C THR A 156 10.88 -4.36 -8.91
N ASN A 157 12.17 -4.19 -8.62
CA ASN A 157 12.92 -2.97 -8.96
C ASN A 157 12.23 -1.67 -8.50
N PHE A 158 11.48 -1.71 -7.40
CA PHE A 158 10.75 -0.54 -6.91
C PHE A 158 11.71 0.51 -6.37
N VAL A 159 11.66 1.71 -6.95
CA VAL A 159 12.47 2.86 -6.57
C VAL A 159 11.58 4.09 -6.36
N PHE A 160 11.81 4.79 -5.27
CA PHE A 160 11.25 6.10 -4.96
C PHE A 160 12.32 7.18 -5.17
N VAL A 161 11.98 8.25 -5.90
CA VAL A 161 12.86 9.38 -6.17
C VAL A 161 12.20 10.66 -5.60
N PRO A 162 12.56 11.06 -4.37
CA PRO A 162 12.00 12.25 -3.73
C PRO A 162 12.41 13.53 -4.45
N ALA A 163 11.49 14.48 -4.58
CA ALA A 163 11.65 15.73 -5.32
C ALA A 163 12.24 15.52 -6.73
N TYR A 164 11.77 14.49 -7.42
CA TYR A 164 12.12 14.25 -8.82
C TYR A 164 11.78 15.48 -9.66
N ASP A 165 12.70 15.92 -10.51
CA ASP A 165 12.46 17.04 -11.43
C ASP A 165 13.24 16.82 -12.72
N ASN A 166 12.53 16.49 -13.79
CA ASN A 166 13.08 16.31 -15.13
C ASN A 166 14.33 15.42 -15.18
N GLY A 167 14.26 14.26 -14.50
CA GLY A 167 15.37 13.30 -14.41
C GLY A 167 16.32 13.53 -13.24
N ALA A 168 16.27 14.68 -12.58
CA ALA A 168 17.05 14.94 -11.38
C ALA A 168 16.55 14.08 -10.21
N ALA A 169 17.50 13.57 -9.43
CA ALA A 169 17.26 12.84 -8.19
C ALA A 169 18.03 13.53 -7.05
N PRO A 170 17.61 14.73 -6.61
CA PRO A 170 18.40 15.57 -5.69
C PRO A 170 18.66 14.90 -4.33
N TYR A 171 17.77 14.00 -3.91
CA TYR A 171 17.91 13.19 -2.68
C TYR A 171 18.23 11.71 -2.96
N GLY A 172 18.68 11.40 -4.18
CA GLY A 172 19.03 10.05 -4.61
C GLY A 172 17.83 9.16 -4.95
N LYS A 173 18.15 7.90 -5.24
CA LYS A 173 17.20 6.84 -5.65
C LYS A 173 17.07 5.83 -4.51
N TRP A 174 15.89 5.75 -3.89
CA TRP A 174 15.63 4.90 -2.73
C TRP A 174 14.98 3.59 -3.16
N THR A 175 15.64 2.46 -2.93
CA THR A 175 15.12 1.14 -3.32
C THR A 175 14.25 0.57 -2.21
N ALA A 176 13.13 -0.07 -2.55
CA ALA A 176 12.33 -0.79 -1.56
C ALA A 176 13.08 -2.03 -1.03
N LYS A 177 12.93 -2.33 0.27
CA LYS A 177 13.26 -3.63 0.88
C LYS A 177 12.02 -4.50 1.11
N ALA A 178 10.85 -3.88 1.23
CA ALA A 178 9.59 -4.59 1.43
C ALA A 178 8.40 -3.78 0.90
N LEU A 179 7.37 -4.49 0.45
CA LEU A 179 6.11 -3.93 -0.05
C LEU A 179 4.93 -4.48 0.74
N TYR A 180 4.00 -3.61 1.10
CA TYR A 180 2.82 -3.89 1.92
C TYR A 180 1.57 -3.39 1.22
N ALA A 181 0.52 -4.20 1.22
CA ALA A 181 -0.81 -3.79 0.77
C ALA A 181 -1.89 -4.54 1.57
N PRO A 182 -3.11 -3.98 1.68
CA PRO A 182 -4.25 -4.69 2.25
C PRO A 182 -4.49 -6.04 1.56
N THR A 183 -4.86 -7.06 2.31
CA THR A 183 -5.14 -8.39 1.71
C THR A 183 -6.27 -8.32 0.69
N GLN A 184 -7.26 -7.46 0.92
CA GLN A 184 -8.36 -7.18 0.00
C GLN A 184 -7.85 -6.68 -1.36
N TRP A 185 -6.84 -5.81 -1.36
CA TRP A 185 -6.19 -5.40 -2.60
C TRP A 185 -5.45 -6.56 -3.25
N VAL A 186 -4.57 -7.24 -2.50
CA VAL A 186 -3.67 -8.27 -3.06
C VAL A 186 -4.44 -9.47 -3.61
N SER A 187 -5.55 -9.85 -2.96
CA SER A 187 -6.32 -11.05 -3.31
C SER A 187 -7.31 -10.82 -4.45
N THR A 188 -8.01 -9.69 -4.47
CA THR A 188 -9.11 -9.46 -5.42
C THR A 188 -8.96 -8.17 -6.23
N GLY A 189 -8.00 -7.31 -5.93
CA GLY A 189 -7.87 -5.98 -6.54
C GLY A 189 -9.00 -5.04 -6.12
N ASP A 190 -9.48 -5.15 -4.89
CA ASP A 190 -10.58 -4.31 -4.38
C ASP A 190 -10.17 -2.83 -4.29
N MET A 191 -10.75 -2.01 -5.17
CA MET A 191 -10.50 -0.56 -5.29
C MET A 191 -10.81 0.22 -4.00
N THR A 192 -11.63 -0.32 -3.10
CA THR A 192 -11.85 0.24 -1.76
C THR A 192 -10.55 0.41 -0.98
N TYR A 193 -9.59 -0.48 -1.23
CA TYR A 193 -8.35 -0.62 -0.47
C TYR A 193 -7.11 -0.45 -1.36
N ASP A 194 -7.22 0.27 -2.48
CA ASP A 194 -6.10 0.56 -3.38
C ASP A 194 -5.11 1.54 -2.73
N THR A 195 -4.40 1.11 -1.69
CA THR A 195 -3.31 1.84 -1.04
C THR A 195 -2.23 0.84 -0.69
N GLY A 196 -0.98 1.19 -0.98
CA GLY A 196 0.19 0.40 -0.69
C GLY A 196 1.21 1.21 0.09
N PHE A 197 2.08 0.51 0.79
CA PHE A 197 3.22 1.11 1.48
C PHE A 197 4.49 0.37 1.09
N ALA A 198 5.52 1.12 0.71
CA ALA A 198 6.82 0.58 0.40
C ALA A 198 7.80 1.01 1.50
N VAL A 199 8.55 0.06 2.06
CA VAL A 199 9.60 0.34 3.04
C VAL A 199 10.93 0.36 2.34
N MET A 200 11.64 1.49 2.41
CA MET A 200 12.89 1.72 1.70
C MET A 200 14.10 1.14 2.45
N ASN A 201 15.13 0.78 1.69
CA ASN A 201 16.48 0.58 2.21
C ASN A 201 17.07 1.94 2.64
N PRO A 202 17.97 1.95 3.64
CA PRO A 202 18.82 3.10 3.87
C PRO A 202 19.66 3.43 2.63
N LEU A 203 19.83 4.72 2.33
CA LEU A 203 20.71 5.20 1.28
C LEU A 203 21.90 5.91 1.93
N ASN A 204 23.11 5.47 1.61
CA ASN A 204 24.34 6.02 2.22
C ASN A 204 24.32 5.99 3.76
N GLY A 205 23.71 4.95 4.35
CA GLY A 205 23.56 4.79 5.80
C GLY A 205 22.47 5.66 6.45
N GLN A 206 21.73 6.46 5.68
CA GLN A 206 20.67 7.34 6.19
C GLN A 206 19.29 6.76 5.90
N LYS A 207 18.33 7.01 6.79
CA LYS A 207 16.91 6.67 6.57
C LYS A 207 16.24 7.74 5.73
N LEU A 208 15.17 7.37 5.04
CA LEU A 208 14.49 8.27 4.09
C LEU A 208 14.01 9.57 4.75
N THR A 209 13.24 9.47 5.83
CA THR A 209 12.61 10.64 6.44
C THR A 209 13.60 11.52 7.21
N ASP A 210 14.79 11.01 7.53
CA ASP A 210 15.88 11.82 8.09
C ASP A 210 16.45 12.78 7.02
N VAL A 211 16.35 12.41 5.73
CA VAL A 211 16.85 13.20 4.60
C VAL A 211 15.80 14.16 4.06
N VAL A 212 14.57 13.68 3.85
CA VAL A 212 13.54 14.42 3.09
C VAL A 212 12.36 14.87 3.94
N GLY A 213 12.38 14.58 5.24
CA GLY A 213 11.21 14.68 6.10
C GLY A 213 10.16 13.60 5.79
N GLY A 214 9.03 13.65 6.48
CA GLY A 214 7.91 12.75 6.20
C GLY A 214 6.60 13.38 6.65
N SER A 215 5.59 13.35 5.78
CA SER A 215 4.28 13.89 6.14
C SER A 215 3.62 13.09 7.25
N GLY A 216 2.87 13.75 8.13
CA GLY A 216 1.97 13.04 9.02
C GLY A 216 0.85 12.35 8.23
N THR A 217 0.29 11.27 8.78
CA THR A 217 -0.85 10.55 8.20
C THR A 217 -2.06 10.68 9.10
N ALA A 218 -3.26 10.69 8.50
CA ALA A 218 -4.52 10.66 9.21
C ALA A 218 -5.40 9.55 8.66
N PHE A 219 -6.06 8.83 9.56
CA PHE A 219 -6.98 7.74 9.25
C PHE A 219 -8.32 8.00 9.93
N ASN A 220 -9.37 7.33 9.44
CA ASN A 220 -10.72 7.39 10.02
C ASN A 220 -11.30 8.82 10.14
N GLN A 221 -10.89 9.71 9.24
CA GLN A 221 -11.32 11.10 9.24
C GLN A 221 -12.73 11.25 8.66
N ALA A 222 -13.36 12.41 8.89
CA ALA A 222 -14.61 12.73 8.23
C ALA A 222 -14.47 12.66 6.70
N ARG A 223 -15.55 12.29 6.02
CA ARG A 223 -15.65 12.35 4.55
C ARG A 223 -15.98 13.78 4.11
N GLY A 224 -15.73 14.09 2.84
CA GLY A 224 -16.08 15.38 2.24
C GLY A 224 -15.16 16.54 2.63
N LEU A 225 -13.92 16.23 3.06
CA LEU A 225 -12.91 17.24 3.34
C LEU A 225 -12.39 17.88 2.05
N THR A 226 -11.78 19.06 2.17
CA THR A 226 -10.96 19.64 1.11
C THR A 226 -9.58 19.01 1.11
N TYR A 227 -9.08 18.68 -0.07
CA TYR A 227 -7.75 18.11 -0.26
C TYR A 227 -6.95 18.87 -1.30
N THR A 228 -5.63 18.79 -1.15
CA THR A 228 -4.69 19.01 -2.25
C THR A 228 -3.99 17.70 -2.55
N ALA A 229 -4.22 17.19 -3.76
CA ALA A 229 -3.57 16.00 -4.29
C ALA A 229 -2.35 16.38 -5.11
N TYR A 230 -1.30 15.57 -5.05
CA TYR A 230 -0.07 15.77 -5.83
C TYR A 230 0.28 14.53 -6.65
N GLY A 231 1.06 14.69 -7.72
CA GLY A 231 1.59 13.56 -8.48
C GLY A 231 2.43 13.96 -9.70
N TYR A 232 3.02 12.95 -10.36
CA TYR A 232 3.82 13.07 -11.58
C TYR A 232 3.09 12.45 -12.79
N PRO A 233 1.98 13.07 -13.28
CA PRO A 233 1.25 12.58 -14.44
C PRO A 233 2.16 12.52 -15.68
N GLN A 234 2.13 11.41 -16.41
CA GLN A 234 3.05 11.10 -17.52
C GLN A 234 2.35 10.83 -18.85
N ALA A 235 1.04 10.63 -18.87
CA ALA A 235 0.30 10.60 -20.13
C ALA A 235 -0.06 12.03 -20.58
N SER A 236 -0.19 12.20 -21.90
CA SER A 236 -0.56 13.48 -22.52
C SER A 236 -1.83 14.07 -21.88
N PRO A 237 -1.86 15.38 -21.57
CA PRO A 237 -0.91 16.42 -22.00
C PRO A 237 0.35 16.56 -21.13
N PHE A 238 0.53 15.72 -20.12
CA PHE A 238 1.69 15.72 -19.25
C PHE A 238 2.79 14.79 -19.80
N ASP A 239 3.99 14.89 -19.24
CA ASP A 239 5.19 14.14 -19.68
C ASP A 239 5.92 13.42 -18.53
N GLY A 240 5.42 13.55 -17.31
CA GLY A 240 5.95 12.84 -16.14
C GLY A 240 7.20 13.47 -15.54
N THR A 241 7.66 14.61 -16.07
CA THR A 241 8.93 15.24 -15.66
C THR A 241 8.79 16.07 -14.39
N SER A 242 7.62 16.67 -14.16
CA SER A 242 7.41 17.68 -13.12
C SER A 242 6.31 17.28 -12.14
N LEU A 243 6.31 17.89 -10.96
CA LEU A 243 5.26 17.74 -9.96
C LEU A 243 4.04 18.60 -10.32
N TRP A 244 2.85 18.04 -10.13
CA TRP A 244 1.57 18.72 -10.33
C TRP A 244 0.66 18.53 -9.12
N SER A 245 -0.29 19.45 -8.93
CA SER A 245 -1.31 19.36 -7.89
C SER A 245 -2.73 19.57 -8.42
N CYS A 246 -3.71 19.05 -7.70
CA CYS A 246 -5.14 19.35 -7.87
C CYS A 246 -5.73 19.65 -6.49
N THR A 247 -6.63 20.63 -6.40
CA THR A 247 -7.28 20.99 -5.14
C THR A 247 -8.80 20.95 -5.28
N GLY A 248 -9.49 20.37 -4.31
CA GLY A 248 -10.94 20.43 -4.27
C GLY A 248 -11.55 19.76 -3.04
N THR A 249 -12.84 20.03 -2.83
CA THR A 249 -13.64 19.34 -1.82
C THR A 249 -14.08 17.99 -2.35
N ALA A 250 -13.85 16.95 -1.57
CA ALA A 250 -14.13 15.60 -1.99
C ALA A 250 -15.65 15.32 -1.99
N SER A 251 -16.11 14.54 -2.97
CA SER A 251 -17.47 14.03 -3.04
C SER A 251 -17.46 12.51 -3.19
N ASN A 252 -18.56 11.83 -2.86
CA ASN A 252 -18.67 10.39 -3.10
C ASN A 252 -18.60 10.08 -4.60
N ASP A 253 -18.12 8.89 -4.94
CA ASP A 253 -18.21 8.36 -6.30
C ASP A 253 -19.67 8.06 -6.68
N PRO A 254 -20.23 8.75 -7.71
CA PRO A 254 -21.60 8.50 -8.15
C PRO A 254 -21.74 7.24 -9.02
N ASN A 255 -20.64 6.77 -9.62
CA ASN A 255 -20.64 5.65 -10.58
C ASN A 255 -20.41 4.31 -9.88
N ASN A 256 -19.49 4.25 -8.92
CA ASN A 256 -19.20 3.06 -8.13
C ASN A 256 -19.19 3.36 -6.62
N PRO A 257 -20.34 3.75 -6.03
CA PRO A 257 -20.42 4.11 -4.62
C PRO A 257 -20.05 2.97 -3.66
N GLN A 258 -20.10 1.71 -4.12
CA GLN A 258 -19.75 0.53 -3.34
C GLN A 258 -18.29 0.52 -2.87
N PHE A 259 -17.38 1.20 -3.57
CA PHE A 259 -15.98 1.27 -3.16
C PHE A 259 -15.74 2.25 -2.01
N GLY A 260 -16.73 3.08 -1.67
CA GLY A 260 -16.56 4.10 -0.63
C GLY A 260 -15.44 5.11 -0.91
N THR A 261 -14.98 5.22 -2.16
CA THR A 261 -13.95 6.19 -2.59
C THR A 261 -14.50 7.62 -2.55
N GLN A 262 -13.61 8.59 -2.65
CA GLN A 262 -13.95 10.00 -2.77
C GLN A 262 -13.24 10.60 -3.97
N GLY A 263 -13.91 11.52 -4.68
CA GLY A 263 -13.39 12.19 -5.86
C GLY A 263 -13.16 13.67 -5.64
N ILE A 264 -12.07 14.21 -6.19
CA ILE A 264 -11.83 15.65 -6.31
C ILE A 264 -11.67 16.05 -7.79
N PRO A 265 -12.00 17.31 -8.17
CA PRO A 265 -11.71 17.80 -9.52
C PRO A 265 -10.21 17.73 -9.80
N CYS A 266 -9.83 16.95 -10.81
CA CYS A 266 -8.44 16.76 -11.18
C CYS A 266 -8.33 16.08 -12.54
N ASP A 267 -7.48 16.62 -13.40
CA ASP A 267 -7.18 16.09 -14.74
C ASP A 267 -5.77 15.51 -14.85
N MET A 268 -5.06 15.33 -13.72
CA MET A 268 -3.81 14.57 -13.71
C MET A 268 -4.04 13.16 -14.27
N THR A 269 -3.22 12.77 -15.23
CA THR A 269 -3.32 11.49 -15.91
C THR A 269 -2.52 10.38 -15.20
N GLY A 270 -2.48 9.18 -15.77
CA GLY A 270 -1.62 8.09 -15.35
C GLY A 270 -0.16 8.52 -15.11
N GLY A 271 0.47 7.89 -14.11
CA GLY A 271 1.74 8.32 -13.52
C GLY A 271 1.54 9.12 -12.23
N SER A 272 0.41 9.84 -12.11
CA SER A 272 0.02 10.50 -10.85
C SER A 272 -0.44 9.52 -9.76
N SER A 273 -0.81 8.29 -10.15
CA SER A 273 -1.20 7.20 -9.26
C SER A 273 -0.27 7.05 -8.05
N GLY A 274 -0.85 6.90 -6.86
CA GLY A 274 -0.13 6.79 -5.59
C GLY A 274 0.35 8.11 -5.01
N GLY A 275 0.22 9.21 -5.74
CA GLY A 275 0.53 10.55 -5.23
C GLY A 275 -0.40 10.95 -4.07
N PRO A 276 0.09 11.72 -3.09
CA PRO A 276 -0.62 11.93 -1.83
C PRO A 276 -1.80 12.89 -1.95
N TRP A 277 -2.83 12.67 -1.14
CA TRP A 277 -3.86 13.68 -0.83
C TRP A 277 -3.65 14.20 0.58
N PHE A 278 -3.36 15.50 0.71
CA PHE A 278 -3.25 16.18 1.99
C PHE A 278 -4.55 16.87 2.34
N ILE A 279 -4.98 16.76 3.61
CA ILE A 279 -6.14 17.50 4.12
C ILE A 279 -5.80 18.99 4.09
N GLY A 280 -6.67 19.80 3.47
CA GLY A 280 -6.53 21.23 3.33
C GLY A 280 -5.78 21.65 2.05
N ILE A 281 -5.02 22.73 2.16
CA ILE A 281 -4.32 23.38 1.04
C ILE A 281 -2.82 23.19 1.22
N GLY A 282 -2.11 22.81 0.16
CA GLY A 282 -0.66 22.66 0.17
C GLY A 282 -0.18 21.25 0.55
N SER A 283 1.13 21.09 0.68
CA SER A 283 1.81 19.80 0.90
C SER A 283 2.09 19.47 2.36
N ASP A 284 1.92 20.43 3.27
CA ASP A 284 2.33 20.29 4.68
C ASP A 284 1.21 19.68 5.56
N GLY A 285 0.05 19.40 4.98
CA GLY A 285 -1.08 18.80 5.67
C GLY A 285 -0.85 17.33 6.02
N LEU A 286 -1.80 16.74 6.74
CA LEU A 286 -1.83 15.30 6.99
C LEU A 286 -2.28 14.56 5.74
N GLN A 287 -1.52 13.55 5.31
CA GLN A 287 -1.93 12.69 4.21
C GLN A 287 -3.09 11.79 4.65
N ASN A 288 -4.16 11.74 3.87
CA ASN A 288 -5.38 11.02 4.21
C ASN A 288 -6.04 10.31 3.00
N SER A 289 -5.38 10.31 1.84
CA SER A 289 -5.68 9.43 0.71
C SER A 289 -4.51 9.42 -0.28
N ILE A 290 -4.70 8.79 -1.44
CA ILE A 290 -3.80 8.79 -2.59
C ILE A 290 -4.59 8.91 -3.92
N ASN A 291 -3.93 9.29 -5.01
CA ASN A 291 -4.48 9.19 -6.36
C ASN A 291 -4.61 7.70 -6.77
N SER A 292 -5.82 7.18 -6.96
CA SER A 292 -6.02 5.76 -7.30
C SER A 292 -6.49 5.59 -8.74
N TYR A 293 -7.65 6.15 -9.11
CA TYR A 293 -8.22 5.98 -10.45
C TYR A 293 -9.02 7.20 -10.91
N GLY A 294 -9.35 7.20 -12.20
CA GLY A 294 -10.32 8.10 -12.81
C GLY A 294 -11.21 7.34 -13.79
N TYR A 295 -12.31 7.97 -14.20
CA TYR A 295 -13.14 7.45 -15.29
C TYR A 295 -12.77 8.11 -16.62
N ASN A 296 -12.78 7.36 -17.71
CA ASN A 296 -12.51 7.89 -19.04
C ASN A 296 -13.41 9.10 -19.34
N GLY A 297 -12.80 10.22 -19.74
CA GLY A 297 -13.51 11.47 -20.05
C GLY A 297 -13.95 12.29 -18.83
N SER A 298 -13.65 11.84 -17.60
CA SER A 298 -13.90 12.58 -16.36
C SER A 298 -12.64 13.30 -15.89
N ALA A 299 -12.76 14.57 -15.50
CA ALA A 299 -11.70 15.32 -14.84
C ALA A 299 -11.85 15.24 -13.31
N VAL A 300 -11.94 14.01 -12.79
CA VAL A 300 -12.07 13.70 -11.37
C VAL A 300 -11.10 12.58 -11.04
N MET A 301 -10.25 12.81 -10.04
CA MET A 301 -9.36 11.80 -9.46
C MET A 301 -10.04 11.23 -8.22
N TYR A 302 -10.10 9.90 -8.13
CA TYR A 302 -10.63 9.19 -6.98
C TYR A 302 -9.51 8.64 -6.12
N GLY A 303 -9.69 8.76 -4.80
CA GLY A 303 -8.83 8.18 -3.78
C GLY A 303 -9.63 7.29 -2.82
N PRO A 304 -9.03 6.20 -2.30
CA PRO A 304 -9.67 5.33 -1.33
C PRO A 304 -9.83 6.05 0.01
N TYR A 305 -10.85 5.66 0.77
CA TYR A 305 -11.01 6.11 2.14
C TYR A 305 -9.98 5.44 3.05
N TRP A 306 -9.11 6.24 3.67
CA TRP A 306 -8.12 5.75 4.64
C TRP A 306 -8.77 5.41 5.99
N GLY A 307 -9.45 4.26 6.02
CA GLY A 307 -10.02 3.66 7.21
C GLY A 307 -9.09 2.65 7.90
N SER A 308 -9.64 1.91 8.87
CA SER A 308 -8.91 0.98 9.75
C SER A 308 -8.08 -0.10 9.03
N VAL A 309 -8.53 -0.60 7.87
CA VAL A 309 -7.78 -1.58 7.07
C VAL A 309 -6.47 -0.99 6.54
N ILE A 310 -6.53 0.23 6.00
CA ILE A 310 -5.35 0.92 5.47
C ILE A 310 -4.45 1.37 6.62
N GLU A 311 -5.04 1.85 7.73
CA GLU A 311 -4.31 2.19 8.96
C GLU A 311 -3.51 1.01 9.52
N ALA A 312 -4.09 -0.18 9.55
CA ALA A 312 -3.40 -1.39 9.99
C ALA A 312 -2.27 -1.77 9.03
N THR A 313 -2.46 -1.63 7.72
CA THR A 313 -1.41 -1.85 6.72
C THR A 313 -0.25 -0.88 6.93
N TYR A 314 -0.54 0.41 7.12
CA TYR A 314 0.44 1.44 7.47
C TYR A 314 1.19 1.08 8.76
N THR A 315 0.47 0.69 9.82
CA THR A 315 1.05 0.37 11.13
C THR A 315 2.06 -0.77 11.04
N ASN A 316 1.78 -1.78 10.21
CA ASN A 316 2.71 -2.89 9.96
C ASN A 316 3.94 -2.44 9.15
N ALA A 317 3.72 -1.67 8.08
CA ALA A 317 4.81 -1.14 7.26
C ALA A 317 5.73 -0.18 8.05
N ALA A 318 5.16 0.67 8.91
CA ALA A 318 5.86 1.72 9.65
C ALA A 318 6.81 1.20 10.73
N LYS A 319 6.70 -0.08 11.12
CA LYS A 319 7.52 -0.73 12.16
C LYS A 319 8.59 -1.68 11.60
N SER A 320 8.60 -1.91 10.28
CA SER A 320 9.39 -2.96 9.62
C SER A 320 10.79 -2.52 9.17
#